data_AF-A0ABD3G238-F1
#
_entry.id   AF-A0ABD3G238-F1
#
_cell.length_a   1.000
_cell.length_b   1.000
_cell.length_c   1.000
_cell.angle_alpha   90.00
_cell.angle_beta   90.00
_cell.angle_gamma   90.00
#
_symmetry.space_group_name_H-M   'P 1'
#
loop_
_entity.id
_entity.type
_entity.pdbx_description
1 polymer ?
#
loop_
_entity_poly.entity_id
_entity_poly.type
_entity_poly.pdbx_seq_one_letter_code
_entity_poly.pdbx_strand_id
1 'polypeptide(L)'
;MEDLHAAVTAAEKEFKTLNKRYKDLVAQMEENNRRGSKSAKADSATSAQLSQALGPLLDELEAKAKQLNLLKQVYQQAASSTVNPQRHVVISPEAVRRKTASLRVLNEYRQLESDSKSKGSGLSAPPYHLGTNGFFR
;
A
#
# COMPACT_ATOMS: atom_id res chain seq x y z
N MET A 1 -2.60 -9.02 -20.03
CA MET A 1 -1.18 -8.60 -19.96
C MET A 1 -0.80 -7.69 -21.13
N GLU A 2 -1.39 -7.88 -22.32
CA GLU A 2 -1.18 -7.00 -23.49
C GLU A 2 -1.51 -5.52 -23.20
N ASP A 3 -2.59 -5.24 -22.46
CA ASP A 3 -2.97 -3.86 -22.10
C ASP A 3 -1.91 -3.15 -21.24
N LEU A 4 -1.25 -3.88 -20.33
CA LEU A 4 -0.21 -3.33 -19.47
C LEU A 4 1.08 -3.08 -20.26
N HIS A 5 1.41 -3.95 -21.21
CA HIS A 5 2.52 -3.74 -22.13
C HIS A 5 2.29 -2.49 -23.00
N ALA A 6 1.09 -2.36 -23.59
CA ALA A 6 0.70 -1.20 -24.39
C ALA A 6 0.77 0.11 -23.59
N ALA A 7 0.33 0.09 -22.32
CA ALA A 7 0.43 1.23 -21.42
C ALA A 7 1.89 1.64 -21.13
N VAL A 8 2.81 0.67 -20.95
CA VAL A 8 4.24 0.95 -20.79
C VAL A 8 4.81 1.58 -22.05
N THR A 9 4.54 1.01 -23.22
CA THR A 9 5.03 1.56 -24.50
C THR A 9 4.50 2.98 -24.76
N ALA A 10 3.23 3.24 -24.45
CA ALA A 10 2.64 4.57 -24.56
C ALA A 10 3.32 5.58 -23.62
N ALA A 11 3.49 5.22 -22.34
CA ALA A 11 4.17 6.07 -21.36
C ALA A 11 5.65 6.33 -21.75
N GLU A 12 6.36 5.35 -22.31
CA GLU A 12 7.71 5.55 -22.82
C GLU A 12 7.77 6.51 -24.01
N LYS A 13 6.79 6.44 -24.92
CA LYS A 13 6.69 7.35 -26.08
C LYS A 13 6.42 8.78 -25.62
N GLU A 14 5.52 8.97 -24.66
CA GLU A 14 5.25 10.28 -24.06
C GLU A 14 6.49 10.84 -23.36
N PHE A 15 7.17 10.03 -22.54
CA PHE A 15 8.40 10.43 -21.86
C PHE A 15 9.49 10.85 -22.84
N LYS A 16 9.69 10.09 -23.94
CA LYS A 16 10.64 10.45 -25.00
C LYS A 16 10.28 11.77 -25.67
N THR A 17 8.99 12.03 -25.88
CA THR A 17 8.50 13.27 -26.49
C THR A 17 8.75 14.47 -25.57
N LEU A 18 8.46 14.35 -24.27
CA LEU A 18 8.74 15.39 -23.27
C LEU A 18 10.25 15.65 -23.15
N ASN A 19 11.06 14.60 -23.08
CA ASN A 19 12.52 14.74 -23.01
C ASN A 19 13.10 15.39 -24.28
N LYS A 20 12.52 15.12 -25.45
CA LYS A 20 12.90 15.82 -26.69
C LYS A 20 12.58 17.32 -26.58
N ARG A 21 11.36 17.69 -26.16
CA ARG A 21 10.97 19.09 -25.95
C ARG A 21 11.89 19.79 -24.95
N TYR A 22 12.26 19.11 -23.87
CA TYR A 22 13.22 19.63 -22.89
C TYR A 22 14.58 19.94 -23.53
N LYS A 23 15.15 18.99 -24.27
CA LYS A 23 16.42 19.19 -24.98
C LYS A 23 16.35 20.33 -25.99
N ASP A 24 15.26 20.41 -26.76
CA ASP A 24 15.05 21.46 -27.74
C ASP A 24 14.94 22.84 -27.07
N LEU A 25 14.28 22.92 -25.90
CA LEU A 25 14.15 24.14 -25.11
C LEU A 25 15.50 24.60 -24.52
N VAL A 26 16.28 23.66 -23.99
CA VAL A 26 17.64 23.93 -23.48
C VAL A 26 18.56 24.41 -24.60
N ALA A 27 18.53 23.76 -25.77
CA ALA A 27 19.31 24.18 -26.93
C ALA A 27 18.94 25.60 -27.41
N GLN A 28 17.65 25.95 -27.37
CA GLN A 28 17.19 27.32 -27.67
C GLN A 28 17.69 28.35 -26.64
N MET A 29 17.71 28.00 -25.35
CA MET A 29 18.26 28.86 -24.30
C MET A 29 19.78 29.07 -24.46
N GLU A 30 20.52 28.00 -24.78
CA GLU A 30 21.97 28.07 -25.03
C GLU A 30 22.30 28.93 -26.26
N GLU A 31 21.55 28.75 -27.36
CA GLU A 31 21.73 29.53 -28.58
C GLU A 31 21.37 31.01 -28.36
N ASN A 32 20.30 31.31 -27.63
CA ASN A 32 19.93 32.68 -27.28
C ASN A 32 20.98 33.36 -26.39
N ASN A 33 21.55 32.64 -25.42
CA ASN A 33 22.66 33.15 -24.61
C ASN A 33 23.91 33.43 -25.46
N ARG A 34 24.19 32.59 -26.46
CA ARG A 34 25.32 32.78 -27.37
C ARG A 34 25.11 33.96 -28.34
N ARG A 35 23.86 34.22 -28.77
CA ARG A 35 23.49 35.34 -29.67
C ARG A 35 23.29 36.67 -28.95
N GLY A 36 22.88 36.66 -27.68
CA GLY A 36 22.62 37.84 -26.85
C GLY A 36 23.83 38.76 -26.62
N SER A 37 25.04 38.34 -27.03
CA SER A 37 26.23 39.19 -27.11
C SER A 37 26.16 40.30 -28.19
N LYS A 38 25.16 40.29 -29.10
CA LYS A 38 25.12 41.24 -30.25
C LYS A 38 23.87 42.14 -30.36
N SER A 39 22.79 41.95 -29.60
CA SER A 39 21.58 42.80 -29.68
C SER A 39 20.77 42.87 -28.36
N ALA A 40 21.22 43.68 -27.42
CA ALA A 40 20.80 43.65 -26.00
C ALA A 40 19.38 44.15 -25.63
N LYS A 41 18.42 44.30 -26.55
CA LYS A 41 17.07 44.85 -26.18
C LYS A 41 15.84 44.05 -26.61
N ALA A 42 15.95 43.14 -27.58
CA ALA A 42 14.82 42.30 -28.01
C ALA A 42 14.86 40.87 -27.43
N ASP A 43 16.05 40.35 -27.12
CA ASP A 43 16.27 38.94 -26.75
C ASP A 43 16.05 38.61 -25.26
N SER A 44 15.92 39.63 -24.39
CA SER A 44 15.73 39.44 -22.94
C SER A 44 14.33 38.97 -22.56
N ALA A 45 13.32 39.27 -23.38
CA ALA A 45 11.95 38.84 -23.12
C ALA A 45 11.79 37.33 -23.44
N THR A 46 12.42 36.87 -24.52
CA THR A 46 12.41 35.47 -24.95
C THR A 46 13.20 34.57 -24.00
N SER A 47 14.35 34.99 -23.47
CA SER A 47 15.11 34.16 -22.51
C SER A 47 14.38 33.94 -21.17
N ALA A 48 13.70 34.98 -20.66
CA ALA A 48 12.89 34.89 -19.45
C ALA A 48 11.67 33.98 -19.65
N GLN A 49 11.02 34.06 -20.82
CA GLN A 49 9.91 33.18 -21.19
C GLN A 49 10.33 31.71 -21.31
N LEU A 50 11.48 31.43 -21.93
CA LEU A 50 12.03 30.07 -22.03
C LEU A 50 12.39 29.50 -20.64
N SER A 51 12.97 30.33 -19.77
CA SER A 51 13.28 29.94 -18.39
C SER A 51 12.03 29.64 -17.57
N GLN A 52 10.96 30.42 -17.75
CA GLN A 52 9.66 30.18 -17.10
C GLN A 52 9.00 28.88 -17.59
N ALA A 53 9.14 28.55 -18.87
CA ALA A 53 8.59 27.32 -19.44
C ALA A 53 9.35 26.04 -19.01
N LEU A 54 10.60 26.17 -18.55
CA LEU A 54 11.45 25.04 -18.17
C LEU A 54 10.99 24.36 -16.88
N GLY A 55 10.52 25.13 -15.89
CA GLY A 55 10.08 24.60 -14.59
C GLY A 55 8.93 23.60 -14.71
N PRO A 56 7.77 24.00 -15.29
CA PRO A 56 6.64 23.09 -15.51
C PRO A 56 7.01 21.86 -16.36
N LEU A 57 7.89 22.04 -17.35
CA LEU A 57 8.35 20.93 -18.19
C LEU A 57 9.18 19.90 -17.42
N LEU A 58 10.01 20.36 -16.47
CA LEU A 58 10.77 19.47 -15.58
C LEU A 58 9.83 18.72 -14.62
N ASP A 59 8.83 19.41 -14.06
CA ASP A 59 7.83 18.79 -13.19
C ASP A 59 7.04 17.69 -13.93
N GLU A 60 6.62 17.97 -15.17
CA GLU A 60 5.94 16.98 -16.03
C GLU A 60 6.84 15.78 -16.35
N LEU A 61 8.13 16.03 -16.59
CA LEU A 61 9.11 14.98 -16.91
C LEU A 61 9.38 14.10 -15.70
N GLU A 62 9.50 14.68 -14.50
CA GLU A 62 9.64 13.93 -13.25
C GLU A 62 8.38 13.10 -12.95
N ALA A 63 7.20 13.69 -13.07
CA ALA A 63 5.94 12.99 -12.86
C ALA A 63 5.79 11.79 -13.81
N LYS A 64 6.12 11.97 -15.10
CA LYS A 64 6.08 10.89 -16.09
C LYS A 64 7.15 9.83 -15.87
N ALA A 65 8.34 10.21 -15.40
CA ALA A 65 9.38 9.25 -15.01
C ALA A 65 8.91 8.36 -13.84
N LYS A 66 8.29 8.96 -12.81
CA LYS A 66 7.73 8.22 -11.66
C LYS A 66 6.63 7.27 -12.11
N GLN A 67 5.69 7.75 -12.94
CA GLN A 67 4.61 6.93 -13.48
C GLN A 67 5.17 5.74 -14.29
N LEU A 68 6.14 5.99 -15.16
CA LEU A 68 6.75 4.95 -15.98
C LEU A 68 7.47 3.89 -15.13
N ASN A 69 8.20 4.32 -14.10
CA ASN A 69 8.90 3.41 -13.20
C ASN A 69 7.92 2.49 -12.45
N LEU A 70 6.83 3.07 -11.92
CA LEU A 70 5.78 2.29 -11.26
C LEU A 70 5.15 1.28 -12.23
N LEU A 71 4.86 1.70 -13.46
CA LEU A 71 4.24 0.83 -14.46
C LEU A 71 5.16 -0.33 -14.86
N LYS A 72 6.48 -0.08 -14.95
CA LYS A 72 7.49 -1.12 -15.17
C LYS A 72 7.58 -2.11 -14.00
N GLN A 73 7.53 -1.62 -12.76
CA GLN A 73 7.52 -2.48 -11.57
C GLN A 73 6.27 -3.37 -11.55
N VAL A 74 5.09 -2.80 -11.82
CA VAL A 74 3.84 -3.57 -11.90
C VAL A 74 3.88 -4.59 -13.03
N TYR A 75 4.42 -4.23 -14.21
CA TYR A 75 4.58 -5.16 -15.31
C TYR A 75 5.52 -6.34 -14.96
N GLN A 76 6.66 -6.06 -14.33
CA GLN A 76 7.58 -7.09 -13.84
C GLN A 76 6.98 -7.95 -12.73
N GLN A 77 6.20 -7.35 -11.84
CA GLN A 77 5.46 -8.06 -10.80
C GLN A 77 4.39 -8.96 -11.41
N ALA A 78 3.65 -8.50 -12.42
CA ALA A 78 2.65 -9.29 -13.12
C ALA A 78 3.30 -10.48 -13.84
N ALA A 79 4.41 -10.25 -14.55
CA ALA A 79 5.19 -11.30 -15.18
C ALA A 79 5.71 -12.33 -14.15
N SER A 80 6.28 -11.87 -13.04
CA SER A 80 6.77 -12.75 -11.95
C SER A 80 5.64 -13.42 -11.16
N SER A 81 4.46 -12.81 -11.09
CA SER A 81 3.28 -13.34 -10.39
C SER A 81 2.60 -14.47 -11.18
N THR A 82 2.73 -14.51 -12.51
CA THR A 82 2.30 -15.68 -13.29
C THR A 82 3.12 -16.94 -12.99
N VAL A 83 4.32 -16.78 -12.40
CA VAL A 83 5.22 -17.87 -11.98
C VAL A 83 5.06 -18.21 -10.48
N ASN A 84 4.25 -17.46 -9.73
CA ASN A 84 4.08 -17.66 -8.29
C ASN A 84 2.88 -18.58 -8.02
N PRO A 85 3.06 -19.79 -7.44
CA PRO A 85 1.94 -20.65 -7.09
C PRO A 85 1.00 -19.94 -6.11
N GLN A 86 -0.30 -20.22 -6.21
CA GLN A 86 -1.34 -19.68 -5.33
C GLN A 86 -0.89 -19.74 -3.87
N ARG A 87 -0.92 -18.61 -3.16
CA ARG A 87 -0.60 -18.54 -1.74
C ARG A 87 -1.56 -19.46 -0.97
N HIS A 88 -1.01 -20.57 -0.46
CA HIS A 88 -1.71 -21.51 0.39
C HIS A 88 -2.27 -20.79 1.63
N VAL A 89 -3.55 -21.01 1.93
CA VAL A 89 -4.22 -20.47 3.12
C VAL A 89 -3.44 -20.91 4.36
N VAL A 90 -2.95 -19.96 5.16
CA VAL A 90 -2.08 -20.18 6.34
C VAL A 90 -2.86 -20.77 7.53
N ILE A 91 -4.17 -21.02 7.38
CA ILE A 91 -5.00 -21.69 8.39
C ILE A 91 -5.45 -23.04 7.82
N SER A 92 -4.98 -24.14 8.41
CA SER A 92 -5.44 -25.47 8.01
C SER A 92 -6.92 -25.65 8.33
N PRO A 93 -7.72 -26.28 7.45
CA PRO A 93 -9.12 -26.60 7.75
C PRO A 93 -9.30 -27.39 9.06
N GLU A 94 -8.29 -28.18 9.44
CA GLU A 94 -8.22 -28.86 10.74
C GLU A 94 -8.08 -27.89 11.93
N ALA A 95 -7.30 -26.81 11.80
CA ALA A 95 -7.18 -25.80 12.85
C ALA A 95 -8.52 -25.09 13.10
N VAL A 96 -9.29 -24.80 12.05
CA VAL A 96 -10.65 -24.23 12.17
C VAL A 96 -11.58 -25.22 12.87
N ARG A 97 -11.60 -26.48 12.44
CA ARG A 97 -12.44 -27.52 13.07
C ARG A 97 -12.13 -27.69 14.55
N ARG A 98 -10.85 -27.75 14.92
CA ARG A 98 -10.44 -27.83 16.33
C ARG A 98 -10.87 -26.62 17.13
N LYS A 99 -10.68 -25.40 16.61
CA LYS A 99 -11.10 -24.16 17.29
C LYS A 99 -12.62 -24.13 17.51
N THR A 100 -13.40 -24.53 16.51
CA THR A 100 -14.86 -24.60 16.63
C THR A 100 -15.31 -25.65 17.66
N ALA A 101 -14.68 -26.83 17.67
CA ALA A 101 -14.99 -27.86 18.66
C ALA A 101 -14.68 -27.39 20.09
N SER A 102 -13.51 -26.77 20.31
CA SER A 102 -13.15 -26.21 21.62
C SER A 102 -14.13 -25.12 22.07
N LEU A 103 -14.60 -24.26 21.16
CA LEU A 103 -15.60 -23.24 21.48
C LEU A 103 -16.96 -23.83 21.86
N ARG A 104 -17.38 -24.94 21.25
CA ARG A 104 -18.63 -25.62 21.61
C ARG A 104 -18.57 -26.15 23.05
N VAL A 105 -17.49 -26.84 23.39
CA VAL A 105 -17.29 -27.37 24.75
C VAL A 105 -17.29 -26.26 25.80
N LEU A 106 -16.60 -25.14 25.52
CA LEU A 106 -16.58 -24.00 26.44
C LEU A 106 -17.95 -23.32 26.59
N ASN A 107 -18.77 -23.32 25.53
CA ASN A 107 -20.13 -22.80 25.60
C ASN A 107 -21.03 -23.73 26.42
N GLU A 108 -20.94 -25.04 26.20
CA GLU A 108 -21.68 -26.04 26.99
C GLU A 108 -21.33 -25.95 28.48
N TYR A 109 -20.05 -25.79 28.81
CA TYR A 109 -19.61 -25.60 30.19
C TYR A 109 -20.24 -24.34 30.83
N ARG A 110 -20.18 -23.20 30.14
CA ARG A 110 -20.79 -21.94 30.64
C ARG A 110 -22.31 -22.04 30.78
N GLN A 111 -22.96 -22.80 29.91
CA GLN A 111 -24.40 -23.02 30.00
C GLN A 111 -24.74 -23.86 31.25
N LEU A 112 -24.03 -24.97 31.48
CA LEU A 112 -24.22 -25.81 32.67
C LEU A 112 -23.90 -25.06 33.98
N GLU A 113 -22.89 -24.20 33.97
CA GLU A 113 -22.58 -23.33 35.10
C GLU A 113 -23.71 -22.33 35.37
N SER A 114 -24.30 -21.75 34.32
CA SER A 114 -25.44 -20.85 34.44
C SER A 114 -26.68 -21.58 34.97
N ASP A 115 -26.94 -22.80 34.49
CA ASP A 115 -28.08 -23.61 34.90
C ASP A 115 -27.94 -24.13 36.35
N SER A 116 -26.73 -24.47 36.78
CA SER A 116 -26.45 -24.86 38.18
C SER A 116 -26.60 -23.69 39.14
N LYS A 117 -26.20 -22.48 38.74
CA LYS A 117 -26.39 -21.25 39.52
C LYS A 117 -27.86 -20.82 39.57
N SER A 118 -28.61 -21.08 38.50
CA SER A 118 -30.07 -20.89 38.45
C SER A 118 -30.84 -21.84 39.38
N LYS A 119 -30.35 -23.06 39.62
CA LYS A 119 -30.97 -24.01 40.57
C LYS A 119 -30.58 -23.77 42.04
N GLY A 120 -29.66 -22.85 42.32
CA GLY A 120 -29.15 -22.58 43.67
C GLY A 120 -29.77 -21.38 44.41
N SER A 121 -30.66 -20.59 43.79
CA SER A 121 -31.28 -19.43 44.46
C SER A 121 -32.65 -19.79 45.03
N GLY A 122 -32.65 -20.57 46.10
CA GLY A 122 -33.87 -20.82 46.86
C GLY A 122 -33.64 -21.86 47.92
N LEU A 123 -32.90 -21.52 48.98
CA LEU A 123 -33.02 -22.14 50.30
C LEU A 123 -32.32 -21.25 51.36
N SER A 124 -33.18 -20.63 52.16
CA SER A 124 -33.01 -20.16 53.54
C SER A 124 -31.74 -20.63 54.27
N ALA A 125 -30.98 -19.69 54.85
CA ALA A 125 -30.15 -19.92 56.06
C ALA A 125 -31.06 -20.17 57.30
N PRO A 126 -30.61 -20.55 58.53
CA PRO A 126 -29.26 -20.55 59.15
C PRO A 126 -29.03 -21.78 60.10
N PRO A 127 -28.31 -21.72 61.26
CA PRO A 127 -26.92 -21.36 61.63
C PRO A 127 -26.13 -22.56 62.26
N TYR A 128 -24.97 -22.29 62.91
CA TYR A 128 -24.18 -23.09 63.88
C TYR A 128 -22.84 -23.72 63.40
N HIS A 129 -21.75 -23.02 63.77
CA HIS A 129 -20.58 -23.42 64.58
C HIS A 129 -19.75 -24.72 64.37
N LEU A 130 -18.45 -24.56 64.70
CA LEU A 130 -17.32 -25.51 64.83
C LEU A 130 -16.75 -26.01 63.50
N GLY A 131 -15.52 -25.72 63.08
CA GLY A 131 -14.30 -25.40 63.81
C GLY A 131 -13.29 -26.52 63.53
N THR A 132 -12.16 -26.21 62.92
CA THR A 132 -10.78 -26.60 63.30
C THR A 132 -9.79 -26.52 62.14
N ASN A 133 -8.61 -26.03 62.48
CA ASN A 133 -7.45 -25.74 61.66
C ASN A 133 -6.74 -27.00 61.13
N GLY A 134 -5.89 -26.82 60.11
CA GLY A 134 -4.68 -27.63 59.92
C GLY A 134 -4.20 -27.66 58.46
N PHE A 135 -3.23 -26.82 58.06
CA PHE A 135 -1.77 -27.01 58.13
C PHE A 135 -1.16 -27.91 57.03
N PHE A 136 -0.30 -27.30 56.21
CA PHE A 136 0.80 -27.82 55.37
C PHE A 136 0.96 -29.34 55.18
N ARG A 137 1.05 -29.78 53.92
CA ARG A 137 2.25 -30.45 53.39
C ARG A 137 2.30 -30.44 51.86
#